data_AF-E5R551-F1
#
_entry.id   AF-E5R551-F1
#
_cell.length_a   1.000
_cell.length_b   1.000
_cell.length_c   1.000
_cell.angle_alpha   90.00
_cell.angle_beta   90.00
_cell.angle_gamma   90.00
#
_symmetry.space_group_name_H-M   'P 1'
#
loop_
_entity.id
_entity.type
_entity.pdbx_description
1 polymer ?
#
loop_
_entity_poly.entity_id
_entity_poly.type
_entity_poly.pdbx_seq_one_letter_code
_entity_poly.pdbx_strand_id
1 'polypeptide(L)' 'MVLAKAYEEFPSIQSEIFSSDIVTIKVGPTANEYRVHKALLVHYSAYFRAALGSTNFEEGQSNTITLADIPPYTIEALLD' A
#
# COMPACT_ATOMS: atom_id res chain seq x y z
N MET A 1 12.86 -27.97 -28.42
CA MET A 1 11.48 -27.50 -28.25
C MET A 1 11.47 -26.46 -27.14
N VAL A 2 11.33 -25.20 -27.54
CA VAL A 2 11.46 -23.97 -26.74
C VAL A 2 10.15 -23.76 -25.96
N LEU A 3 9.93 -24.53 -24.89
CA LEU A 3 8.71 -24.42 -24.07
C LEU A 3 8.94 -24.56 -22.56
N ALA A 4 10.20 -24.69 -22.10
CA ALA A 4 10.50 -24.81 -20.66
C ALA A 4 10.98 -23.51 -20.00
N LYS A 5 11.15 -22.42 -20.77
CA LYS A 5 11.64 -21.12 -20.27
C LYS A 5 10.57 -20.01 -20.16
N ALA A 6 9.32 -20.30 -20.48
CA ALA A 6 8.22 -19.32 -20.45
C ALA A 6 7.19 -19.57 -19.33
N TYR A 7 7.62 -20.25 -18.27
CA TYR A 7 6.87 -20.39 -17.02
C TYR A 7 7.80 -20.02 -15.85
N GLU A 8 8.48 -18.87 -15.96
CA GLU A 8 8.92 -18.20 -14.74
C GLU A 8 7.64 -17.79 -14.02
N GLU A 9 7.42 -18.38 -12.85
CA GLU A 9 6.30 -18.10 -11.96
C GLU A 9 6.26 -16.58 -11.73
N PHE A 10 5.28 -15.89 -12.32
CA PHE A 10 4.94 -14.56 -11.86
C PHE A 10 4.49 -14.72 -10.41
N PRO A 11 5.19 -14.13 -9.43
CA PRO A 11 4.70 -14.13 -8.06
C PRO A 11 3.28 -13.61 -8.11
N SER A 12 2.32 -14.37 -7.59
CA SER A 12 0.96 -13.88 -7.53
C SER A 12 1.01 -12.56 -6.77
N ILE A 13 0.39 -11.50 -7.29
CA ILE A 13 0.35 -10.21 -6.60
C ILE A 13 -0.12 -10.36 -5.14
N GLN A 14 -0.93 -11.39 -4.88
CA GLN A 14 -1.38 -11.79 -3.55
C GLN A 14 -0.23 -12.15 -2.61
N SER A 15 0.72 -13.00 -3.04
CA SER A 15 1.88 -13.35 -2.19
C SER A 15 2.77 -12.14 -1.89
N GLU A 16 2.93 -11.22 -2.84
CA GLU A 16 3.67 -9.97 -2.61
C GLU A 16 2.92 -9.03 -1.68
N ILE A 17 1.59 -8.93 -1.82
CA ILE A 17 0.74 -8.12 -0.94
C ILE A 17 0.86 -8.60 0.51
N PHE A 18 0.58 -9.87 0.77
CA PHE A 18 0.52 -10.40 2.13
C PHE A 18 1.90 -10.54 2.82
N SER A 19 2.99 -10.52 2.05
CA SER A 19 4.36 -10.49 2.60
C SER A 19 4.92 -9.08 2.82
N SER A 20 4.25 -8.04 2.30
CA SER A 20 4.69 -6.65 2.45
C SER A 20 4.40 -6.07 3.83
N ASP A 21 5.22 -5.09 4.23
CA ASP A 21 5.04 -4.31 5.45
C ASP A 21 3.61 -3.78 5.61
N ILE A 22 3.16 -3.66 6.85
CA ILE A 22 1.88 -3.03 7.18
C ILE A 22 2.09 -1.54 7.41
N VAL A 23 1.28 -0.72 6.74
CA VAL A 23 1.22 0.73 6.89
C VAL A 23 0.00 1.12 7.72
N THR A 24 0.21 2.07 8.63
CA THR A 24 -0.86 2.68 9.42
C THR A 24 -1.36 3.94 8.72
N ILE A 25 -2.63 3.99 8.35
CA ILE A 25 -3.27 5.16 7.73
C ILE A 25 -4.25 5.76 8.75
N LYS A 26 -4.06 7.02 9.12
CA LYS A 26 -4.93 7.78 10.01
C LYS A 26 -5.74 8.78 9.18
N VAL A 27 -7.07 8.69 9.20
CA VAL A 27 -7.94 9.47 8.31
C VAL A 27 -8.92 10.35 9.08
N GLY A 28 -9.07 11.58 8.60
CA GLY A 28 -10.05 12.54 9.09
C GLY A 28 -9.70 13.15 10.45
N PRO A 29 -10.56 14.04 10.96
CA PRO A 29 -10.32 14.79 12.19
C PRO A 29 -10.33 13.91 13.46
N THR A 30 -10.95 12.73 13.40
CA THR A 30 -10.95 11.75 14.50
C THR A 30 -9.80 10.75 14.40
N ALA A 31 -8.94 10.87 13.38
CA ALA A 31 -7.80 9.98 13.12
C ALA A 31 -8.19 8.49 13.11
N ASN A 32 -9.22 8.14 12.32
CA ASN A 32 -9.62 6.74 12.14
C ASN A 32 -8.46 5.94 11.56
N GLU A 33 -8.09 4.86 12.24
CA GLU A 33 -6.88 4.10 11.91
C GLU A 33 -7.19 2.86 11.08
N TYR A 34 -6.48 2.71 9.96
CA TYR A 34 -6.54 1.57 9.06
C TYR A 34 -5.15 0.94 8.93
N ARG A 35 -5.06 -0.38 8.99
CA ARG A 35 -3.82 -1.14 8.84
C ARG A 35 -3.86 -1.91 7.53
N VAL A 36 -3.00 -1.54 6.59
CA VAL A 36 -3.08 -2.01 5.20
C VAL A 36 -1.71 -2.43 4.71
N HIS A 37 -1.64 -3.50 3.94
CA HIS A 37 -0.40 -3.94 3.30
C HIS A 37 0.14 -2.87 2.35
N LYS A 38 1.41 -2.50 2.52
CA LYS A 38 2.12 -1.49 1.73
C LYS A 38 2.03 -1.78 0.24
N ALA A 39 2.24 -3.03 -0.16
CA ALA A 39 2.19 -3.42 -1.56
C ALA A 39 0.81 -3.18 -2.20
N LEU A 40 -0.30 -3.38 -1.45
CA LEU A 40 -1.64 -3.06 -1.94
C LEU A 40 -1.77 -1.55 -2.24
N LEU A 41 -1.34 -0.71 -1.30
CA LEU A 41 -1.42 0.74 -1.41
C LEU A 41 -0.60 1.28 -2.59
N VAL A 42 0.67 0.86 -2.71
CA VAL A 42 1.56 1.33 -3.78
C VAL A 42 1.19 0.78 -5.15
N HIS A 43 0.51 -0.38 -5.20
CA HIS A 43 0.02 -0.94 -6.45
C HIS A 43 -1.13 -0.08 -7.01
N TYR A 44 -2.14 0.20 -6.20
CA TYR A 44 -3.37 0.86 -6.65
C TYR A 44 -3.36 2.40 -6.56
N SER A 45 -2.43 3.01 -5.81
CA SER A 45 -2.40 4.46 -5.62
C SER A 45 -1.04 5.07 -5.91
N ALA A 46 -1.01 6.00 -6.87
CA ALA A 46 0.18 6.78 -7.18
C ALA A 46 0.61 7.66 -5.97
N TYR A 47 -0.34 8.14 -5.19
CA TYR A 47 -0.06 8.91 -3.96
C TYR A 47 0.72 8.06 -2.95
N PHE A 48 0.19 6.87 -2.62
CA PHE A 48 0.85 5.97 -1.67
C PHE A 48 2.18 5.46 -2.19
N ARG A 49 2.30 5.23 -3.50
CA ARG A 49 3.58 4.89 -4.14
C ARG A 49 4.63 5.97 -3.94
N ALA A 50 4.27 7.24 -4.08
CA ALA A 50 5.18 8.36 -3.87
C ALA A 50 5.55 8.52 -2.38
N ALA A 51 4.55 8.49 -1.49
CA ALA A 51 4.75 8.71 -0.06
C ALA A 51 5.53 7.57 0.62
N LEU A 52 5.28 6.31 0.25
CA LEU A 52 5.85 5.13 0.91
C LEU A 52 7.03 4.52 0.16
N GLY A 53 7.21 4.87 -1.12
CA GLY A 53 8.26 4.32 -1.98
C GLY A 53 9.64 4.97 -1.79
N SER A 54 9.72 6.08 -1.07
CA SER A 54 10.98 6.77 -0.79
C SER A 54 11.24 6.87 0.71
N THR A 55 12.50 6.65 1.11
CA THR A 55 12.97 6.85 2.49
C THR A 55 13.20 8.33 2.83
N ASN A 56 13.06 9.22 1.86
CA ASN A 56 13.26 10.67 2.07
C ASN A 56 12.04 11.34 2.73
N PHE A 57 10.90 10.65 2.77
CA PHE A 57 9.69 11.11 3.43
C PHE A 57 9.54 10.44 4.79
N GLU A 58 8.98 11.17 5.76
CA GLU A 58 8.73 10.63 7.12
C GLU A 58 7.77 9.45 7.06
N GLU A 59 6.81 9.47 6.14
CA GLU A 59 5.82 8.43 5.91
C GLU A 59 6.49 7.11 5.46
N GLY A 60 7.48 7.20 4.57
CA GLY A 60 8.24 6.04 4.11
C GLY A 60 9.16 5.44 5.17
N GLN A 61 9.59 6.25 6.15
CA GLN A 61 10.41 5.79 7.28
C GLN A 61 9.56 5.22 8.43
N SER A 62 8.43 5.86 8.72
CA SER A 62 7.56 5.51 9.85
C SER A 62 6.48 4.47 9.49
N ASN A 63 6.29 4.18 8.21
CA ASN A 63 5.14 3.42 7.69
C ASN A 63 3.81 3.94 8.25
N THR A 64 3.70 5.25 8.47
CA THR A 64 2.50 5.92 8.97
C THR A 64 2.15 7.08 8.06
N ILE A 65 0.88 7.14 7.64
CA ILE A 65 0.34 8.25 6.85
C ILE A 65 -0.82 8.88 7.61
N THR A 66 -0.83 10.20 7.71
CA THR A 66 -1.94 10.97 8.29
C THR A 66 -2.61 11.82 7.22
N LEU A 67 -3.90 11.58 6.99
CA LEU A 67 -4.74 12.26 6.01
C LEU A 67 -5.86 13.00 6.76
N ALA A 68 -5.51 14.12 7.39
CA ALA A 68 -6.42 14.86 8.27
C ALA A 68 -7.63 15.48 7.53
N ASP A 69 -7.42 15.87 6.26
CA ASP A 69 -8.38 16.67 5.48
C ASP A 69 -9.25 15.85 4.53
N ILE A 70 -9.16 14.52 4.58
CA ILE A 70 -10.01 13.65 3.75
C ILE A 70 -10.98 12.85 4.62
N PRO A 71 -12.19 12.58 4.13
CA PRO A 71 -13.14 11.77 4.86
C PRO A 71 -12.77 10.27 4.81
N PRO A 72 -13.08 9.49 5.86
CA PRO A 72 -12.71 8.07 5.98
C PRO A 72 -13.11 7.19 4.79
N TYR A 73 -14.29 7.44 4.20
CA TYR A 73 -14.79 6.67 3.05
C TYR A 73 -13.86 6.73 1.82
N THR A 74 -12.96 7.71 1.73
CA THR A 74 -11.99 7.83 0.64
C THR A 74 -11.00 6.66 0.62
N ILE A 75 -10.67 6.11 1.80
CA ILE A 75 -9.76 4.98 1.93
C ILE A 75 -10.51 3.65 1.90
N GLU A 76 -11.76 3.61 2.39
CA GLU A 76 -12.57 2.39 2.41
C GLU A 76 -12.78 1.78 1.02
N ALA A 77 -12.86 2.59 -0.03
CA ALA A 77 -12.95 2.11 -1.41
C ALA A 77 -11.72 1.34 -1.91
N LEU A 78 -10.57 1.45 -1.23
CA LEU A 78 -9.35 0.67 -1.50
C LEU A 78 -9.31 -0.64 -0.69
N LEU A 79 -10.23 -0.82 0.25
CA LEU A 79 -10.24 -1.93 1.21
C LEU A 79 -11.39 -2.93 0.97
N ASP A 80 -12.37 -2.58 0.14
CA ASP A 80 -13.49 -3.42 -0.31
C ASP A 80 -13.08 -4.27 -1.53
#